data_AF-A0A7J4EH53-F1
#
_entry.id   AF-A0A7J4EH53-F1
#
_cell.length_a   1.000
_cell.length_b   1.000
_cell.length_c   1.000
_cell.angle_alpha   90.00
_cell.angle_beta   90.00
_cell.angle_gamma   90.00
#
_symmetry.space_group_name_H-M   'P 1'
#
loop_
_entity.id
_entity.type
_entity.pdbx_description
1 polymer ?
#
loop_
_entity_poly.entity_id
_entity_poly.type
_entity_poly.pdbx_seq_one_letter_code
_entity_poly.pdbx_strand_id
1 'polypeptide(L)'
;YPTTNHYGATGDGLVMAYHVGANLLDLDTIQIHPTGDAYPEAIVGVLSTEKIRGLGAIPVNKNGDPFVFPLEPRDVESAALIRECKEGRGIVTPTGMPGVWLDTPMIEIIHGEGTIQTQLSGEVRKFKRFGIDITKYPILVYPTLHYQNGGVEINEKTETRVPGLFAAGEVTGGVHGKNRLMGNSLLDYNVFGRRAGIYAAKYVRKAKIGKLTLSHLEKYNRMLEEANIKPKKTAPIILPDYRGEMAISRALDIF
;
A
#
# COMPACT_ATOMS: atom_id res chain seq x y z
N TYR A 1 0.23 7.31 10.10
CA TYR A 1 -0.89 6.39 9.84
C TYR A 1 -0.29 5.05 9.42
N PRO A 2 -0.80 3.89 9.90
CA PRO A 2 -0.25 2.58 9.55
C PRO A 2 -0.36 2.28 8.05
N THR A 3 0.52 1.42 7.54
CA THR A 3 0.50 0.91 6.17
C THR A 3 0.81 -0.57 6.12
N THR A 4 0.18 -1.27 5.18
CA THR A 4 0.52 -2.67 4.87
C THR A 4 1.77 -2.79 4.01
N ASN A 5 2.27 -1.67 3.49
CA ASN A 5 3.37 -1.65 2.55
C ASN A 5 4.67 -2.11 3.21
N HIS A 6 5.50 -2.79 2.43
CA HIS A 6 6.85 -3.11 2.85
C HIS A 6 7.65 -1.81 3.09
N TYR A 7 8.61 -1.83 4.02
CA TYR A 7 9.46 -0.67 4.34
C TYR A 7 10.20 -0.06 3.14
N GLY A 8 10.43 -0.85 2.08
CA GLY A 8 11.05 -0.39 0.83
C GLY A 8 10.10 0.31 -0.16
N ALA A 9 8.80 0.43 0.14
CA ALA A 9 7.84 1.12 -0.71
C ALA A 9 7.86 2.64 -0.42
N THR A 10 8.92 3.30 -0.84
CA THR A 10 9.23 4.72 -0.52
C THR A 10 8.80 5.70 -1.61
N GLY A 11 8.32 5.22 -2.75
CA GLY A 11 7.86 6.06 -3.86
C GLY A 11 8.98 6.59 -4.78
N ASP A 12 10.21 6.07 -4.66
CA ASP A 12 11.37 6.55 -5.43
C ASP A 12 11.14 6.53 -6.94
N GLY A 13 10.43 5.51 -7.44
CA GLY A 13 10.07 5.41 -8.87
C GLY A 13 9.24 6.58 -9.37
N LEU A 14 8.31 7.09 -8.55
CA LEU A 14 7.47 8.25 -8.88
C LEU A 14 8.32 9.52 -8.93
N VAL A 15 9.22 9.70 -7.97
CA VAL A 15 10.13 10.85 -7.90
C VAL A 15 11.09 10.84 -9.08
N MET A 16 11.71 9.70 -9.39
CA MET A 16 12.60 9.55 -10.54
C MET A 16 11.88 9.87 -11.84
N ALA A 17 10.67 9.34 -12.03
CA ALA A 17 9.86 9.62 -13.22
C ALA A 17 9.52 11.11 -13.35
N TYR A 18 9.12 11.77 -12.26
CA TYR A 18 8.86 13.22 -12.24
C TYR A 18 10.10 14.03 -12.62
N HIS A 19 11.27 13.70 -12.06
CA HIS A 19 12.53 14.41 -12.32
C HIS A 19 12.98 14.34 -13.78
N VAL A 20 12.68 13.24 -14.48
CA VAL A 20 12.99 13.09 -15.91
C VAL A 20 11.90 13.65 -16.83
N GLY A 21 10.86 14.28 -16.26
CA GLY A 21 9.78 14.91 -16.99
C GLY A 21 8.68 13.96 -17.45
N ALA A 22 8.56 12.78 -16.84
CA ALA A 22 7.39 11.93 -17.05
C ALA A 22 6.18 12.52 -16.30
N ASN A 23 5.01 12.40 -16.90
CA ASN A 23 3.77 12.81 -16.27
C ASN A 23 3.39 11.86 -15.14
N LEU A 24 2.85 12.42 -14.07
CA LEU A 24 2.19 11.68 -13.00
C LEU A 24 0.70 12.00 -13.03
N LEU A 25 -0.14 11.03 -12.68
CA LEU A 25 -1.60 11.20 -12.65
C LEU A 25 -2.20 10.56 -11.38
N ASP A 26 -3.30 11.13 -10.92
CA ASP A 26 -4.09 10.66 -9.77
C ASP A 26 -3.31 10.44 -8.47
N LEU A 27 -2.25 11.20 -8.20
CA LEU A 27 -1.41 11.02 -7.00
C LEU A 27 -2.15 11.17 -5.67
N ASP A 28 -3.32 11.81 -5.68
CA ASP A 28 -4.27 11.92 -4.56
C ASP A 28 -4.97 10.59 -4.23
N THR A 29 -4.88 9.59 -5.10
CA THR A 29 -5.68 8.36 -5.01
C THR A 29 -4.96 7.23 -4.31
N ILE A 30 -5.06 7.24 -2.98
CA ILE A 30 -4.56 6.18 -2.11
C ILE A 30 -5.73 5.28 -1.71
N GLN A 31 -5.58 3.98 -1.88
CA GLN A 31 -6.55 3.02 -1.39
C GLN A 31 -6.22 2.60 0.05
N ILE A 32 -7.25 2.65 0.88
CA ILE A 32 -7.23 2.16 2.25
C ILE A 32 -7.87 0.77 2.26
N HIS A 33 -7.19 -0.19 2.88
CA HIS A 33 -7.76 -1.52 3.14
C HIS A 33 -8.51 -1.51 4.47
N PRO A 34 -9.74 -2.02 4.54
CA PRO A 34 -10.56 -1.96 5.76
C PRO A 34 -9.98 -2.80 6.90
N THR A 35 -9.39 -3.96 6.57
CA THR A 35 -8.93 -4.95 7.55
C THR A 35 -7.40 -4.98 7.69
N GLY A 36 -6.80 -3.88 8.13
CA GLY A 36 -5.45 -3.92 8.69
C GLY A 36 -5.51 -4.31 10.17
N ASP A 37 -4.56 -5.09 10.66
CA ASP A 37 -4.54 -5.52 12.05
C ASP A 37 -4.41 -4.30 12.98
N ALA A 38 -5.27 -4.20 13.98
CA ALA A 38 -5.23 -3.16 15.01
C ALA A 38 -4.64 -3.67 16.34
N TYR A 39 -4.56 -4.99 16.50
CA TYR A 39 -3.94 -5.67 17.63
C TYR A 39 -3.51 -7.08 17.21
N PRO A 40 -2.39 -7.64 17.71
CA PRO A 40 -1.43 -7.05 18.65
C PRO A 40 -0.57 -5.90 18.11
N GLU A 41 0.04 -5.12 19.01
CA GLU A 41 0.87 -3.95 18.69
C GLU A 41 1.96 -4.24 17.67
N ALA A 42 2.58 -5.42 17.75
CA ALA A 42 3.68 -5.84 16.89
C ALA A 42 3.29 -6.03 15.41
N ILE A 43 2.00 -6.17 15.10
CA ILE A 43 1.49 -6.37 13.75
C ILE A 43 0.52 -5.27 13.32
N VAL A 44 0.45 -4.15 14.05
CA VAL A 44 -0.43 -3.04 13.67
C VAL A 44 -0.14 -2.59 12.23
N GLY A 45 -1.17 -2.54 11.40
CA GLY A 45 -1.06 -2.21 9.98
C GLY A 45 -0.65 -3.37 9.07
N VAL A 46 -0.39 -4.57 9.60
CA VAL A 46 -0.23 -5.76 8.78
C VAL A 46 -1.58 -6.13 8.18
N LEU A 47 -1.59 -6.58 6.92
CA LEU A 47 -2.80 -6.95 6.22
C LEU A 47 -3.43 -8.21 6.84
N SER A 48 -4.71 -8.13 7.17
CA SER A 48 -5.60 -9.28 7.29
C SER A 48 -6.37 -9.44 5.99
N THR A 49 -6.18 -10.58 5.33
CA THR A 49 -6.62 -10.79 3.94
C THR A 49 -8.13 -10.60 3.75
N GLU A 50 -8.52 -9.99 2.64
CA GLU A 50 -9.92 -9.85 2.23
C GLU A 50 -10.65 -11.19 2.11
N LYS A 51 -9.91 -12.30 1.90
CA LYS A 51 -10.48 -13.66 1.92
C LYS A 51 -11.22 -13.97 3.23
N ILE A 52 -10.82 -13.38 4.36
CA ILE A 52 -11.52 -13.54 5.65
C ILE A 52 -12.99 -13.10 5.53
N ARG A 53 -13.23 -11.91 4.97
CA ARG A 53 -14.58 -11.37 4.71
C ARG A 53 -15.30 -12.17 3.63
N GLY A 54 -14.59 -12.59 2.58
CA GLY A 54 -15.12 -13.46 1.53
C GLY A 54 -15.60 -14.84 2.02
N LEU A 55 -15.09 -15.31 3.16
CA LEU A 55 -15.51 -16.55 3.83
C LEU A 55 -16.61 -16.32 4.89
N GLY A 56 -17.16 -15.11 4.98
CA GLY A 56 -18.32 -14.82 5.82
C GLY A 56 -18.02 -14.19 7.18
N ALA A 57 -16.78 -13.79 7.47
CA ALA A 57 -16.51 -12.97 8.65
C ALA A 57 -17.11 -11.57 8.51
N ILE A 58 -17.77 -11.10 9.57
CA ILE A 58 -18.52 -9.83 9.57
C ILE A 58 -17.84 -8.81 10.49
N PRO A 59 -17.66 -7.54 10.06
CA PRO A 59 -17.28 -6.47 10.97
C PRO A 59 -18.38 -6.19 11.99
N VAL A 60 -18.03 -6.26 13.27
CA VAL A 60 -18.94 -5.97 14.38
C VAL A 60 -18.35 -4.95 15.34
N ASN A 61 -19.21 -4.12 15.92
CA ASN A 61 -18.80 -3.07 16.85
C ASN A 61 -18.45 -3.65 18.24
N LYS A 62 -18.14 -2.80 19.22
CA LYS A 62 -17.77 -3.23 20.59
C LYS A 62 -18.89 -3.99 21.33
N ASN A 63 -20.14 -3.84 20.89
CA ASN A 63 -21.30 -4.53 21.46
C ASN A 63 -21.60 -5.86 20.74
N GLY A 64 -20.90 -6.15 19.64
CA GLY A 64 -21.16 -7.31 18.79
C GLY A 64 -22.20 -7.07 17.68
N ASP A 65 -22.65 -5.84 17.46
CA ASP A 65 -23.62 -5.54 16.41
C ASP A 65 -22.93 -5.40 15.04
N PRO A 66 -23.43 -6.04 13.98
CA PRO A 66 -22.97 -5.79 12.62
C PRO A 66 -23.43 -4.40 12.15
N PHE A 67 -22.54 -3.67 11.47
CA PHE A 67 -22.81 -2.29 11.06
C PHE A 67 -22.45 -1.99 9.60
N VAL A 68 -21.81 -2.93 8.90
CA VAL A 68 -21.49 -2.83 7.47
C VAL A 68 -21.48 -4.22 6.86
N PHE A 69 -21.91 -4.31 5.60
CA PHE A 69 -21.83 -5.56 4.87
C PHE A 69 -20.36 -5.86 4.49
N PRO A 70 -19.83 -7.05 4.78
CA PRO A 70 -18.40 -7.36 4.64
C PRO A 70 -17.87 -7.36 3.21
N LEU A 71 -18.72 -7.27 2.18
CA LEU A 71 -18.32 -7.27 0.77
C LEU A 71 -18.63 -5.93 0.07
N GLU A 72 -18.83 -4.86 0.84
CA GLU A 72 -18.87 -3.50 0.29
C GLU A 72 -17.52 -3.12 -0.35
N PRO A 73 -17.51 -2.14 -1.28
CA PRO A 73 -16.27 -1.54 -1.76
C PRO A 73 -15.37 -1.09 -0.60
N ARG A 74 -14.06 -1.26 -0.77
CA ARG A 74 -13.06 -1.03 0.29
C ARG A 74 -13.13 0.35 0.93
N ASP A 75 -13.46 1.37 0.14
CA ASP A 75 -13.65 2.75 0.57
C ASP A 75 -14.90 2.92 1.45
N VAL A 76 -16.01 2.28 1.07
CA VAL A 76 -17.26 2.28 1.85
C VAL A 76 -17.05 1.56 3.18
N GLU A 77 -16.46 0.37 3.16
CA GLU A 77 -16.20 -0.42 4.36
C GLU A 77 -15.21 0.30 5.29
N SER A 78 -14.11 0.83 4.74
CA SER A 78 -13.14 1.62 5.53
C SER A 78 -13.79 2.85 6.16
N ALA A 79 -14.64 3.57 5.42
CA ALA A 79 -15.36 4.73 5.94
C ALA A 79 -16.34 4.34 7.07
N ALA A 80 -17.02 3.19 6.94
CA ALA A 80 -17.90 2.67 7.98
C ALA A 80 -17.13 2.34 9.27
N LEU A 81 -15.99 1.66 9.16
CA LEU A 81 -15.13 1.33 10.31
C LEU A 81 -14.63 2.58 11.03
N ILE A 82 -14.16 3.59 10.28
CA ILE A 82 -13.71 4.87 10.84
C ILE A 82 -14.87 5.57 11.57
N ARG A 83 -16.06 5.58 10.96
CA ARG A 83 -17.27 6.20 11.54
C ARG A 83 -17.68 5.54 12.85
N GLU A 84 -17.75 4.21 12.89
CA GLU A 84 -18.09 3.47 14.11
C GLU A 84 -17.15 3.79 15.27
N CYS A 85 -15.83 3.85 15.00
CA CYS A 85 -14.86 4.22 16.01
C CYS A 85 -15.03 5.68 16.48
N LYS A 86 -15.25 6.62 15.56
CA LYS A 86 -15.47 8.04 15.89
C LYS A 86 -16.75 8.28 16.70
N GLU A 87 -17.78 7.47 16.47
CA GLU A 87 -19.03 7.53 17.22
C GLU A 87 -18.96 6.75 18.56
N GLY A 88 -17.77 6.31 18.96
CA GLY A 88 -17.53 5.67 20.25
C GLY A 88 -18.05 4.24 20.34
N ARG A 89 -18.40 3.62 19.20
CA ARG A 89 -18.84 2.21 19.11
C ARG A 89 -17.72 1.25 18.73
N GLY A 90 -16.53 1.77 18.40
CA GLY A 90 -15.31 0.98 18.28
C GLY A 90 -14.66 0.65 19.62
N ILE A 91 -13.53 -0.03 19.54
CA ILE A 91 -12.64 -0.39 20.64
C ILE A 91 -11.37 0.44 20.54
N VAL A 92 -10.77 0.75 21.69
CA VAL A 92 -9.47 1.40 21.77
C VAL A 92 -8.52 0.47 22.51
N THR A 93 -7.39 0.11 21.89
CA THR A 93 -6.37 -0.71 22.52
C THR A 93 -5.68 0.05 23.67
N PRO A 94 -4.91 -0.63 24.55
CA PRO A 94 -4.13 0.04 25.60
C PRO A 94 -3.15 1.10 25.05
N THR A 95 -2.73 0.96 23.79
CA THR A 95 -1.85 1.90 23.09
C THR A 95 -2.60 3.03 22.37
N GLY A 96 -3.93 3.08 22.46
CA GLY A 96 -4.76 4.12 21.85
C GLY A 96 -5.16 3.84 20.40
N MET A 97 -4.88 2.64 19.86
CA MET A 97 -5.27 2.27 18.50
C MET A 97 -6.78 2.01 18.43
N PRO A 98 -7.55 2.71 17.59
CA PRO A 98 -8.94 2.39 17.36
C PRO A 98 -9.08 1.10 16.56
N GLY A 99 -10.16 0.36 16.75
CA GLY A 99 -10.46 -0.85 16.00
C GLY A 99 -11.90 -1.31 16.14
N VAL A 100 -12.32 -2.18 15.24
CA VAL A 100 -13.56 -2.96 15.35
C VAL A 100 -13.21 -4.44 15.34
N TRP A 101 -14.13 -5.29 15.76
CA TRP A 101 -13.96 -6.72 15.62
C TRP A 101 -14.28 -7.16 14.19
N LEU A 102 -13.51 -8.12 13.69
CA LEU A 102 -13.87 -8.94 12.55
C LEU A 102 -14.15 -10.35 13.06
N ASP A 103 -15.39 -10.78 12.97
CA ASP A 103 -15.88 -12.05 13.54
C ASP A 103 -15.39 -13.26 12.73
N THR A 104 -14.14 -13.65 12.95
CA THR A 104 -13.52 -14.81 12.29
C THR A 104 -14.11 -16.15 12.69
N PRO A 105 -14.52 -16.42 13.95
CA PRO A 105 -15.19 -17.68 14.32
C PRO A 105 -16.41 -18.01 13.46
N MET A 106 -17.12 -17.00 12.93
CA MET A 106 -18.24 -17.20 12.02
C MET A 106 -17.90 -18.05 10.78
N ILE A 107 -16.64 -18.02 10.33
CA ILE A 107 -16.17 -18.84 9.21
C ILE A 107 -16.28 -20.34 9.54
N GLU A 108 -15.90 -20.75 10.75
CA GLU A 108 -16.02 -22.16 11.19
C GLU A 108 -17.49 -22.58 11.29
N ILE A 109 -18.37 -21.66 11.72
CA ILE A 109 -19.82 -21.91 11.81
C ILE A 109 -20.43 -22.11 10.41
N ILE A 110 -20.05 -21.29 9.43
CA ILE A 110 -20.61 -21.31 8.07
C ILE A 110 -20.06 -22.50 7.27
N HIS A 111 -18.76 -22.78 7.38
CA HIS A 111 -18.06 -23.70 6.48
C HIS A 111 -17.61 -25.01 7.14
N GLY A 112 -17.77 -25.14 8.46
CA GLY A 112 -17.38 -26.31 9.24
C GLY A 112 -15.97 -26.22 9.84
N GLU A 113 -15.75 -26.98 10.91
CA GLU A 113 -14.53 -26.99 11.71
C GLU A 113 -13.27 -27.31 10.89
N GLY A 114 -12.23 -26.50 11.05
CA GLY A 114 -10.95 -26.60 10.36
C GLY A 114 -10.86 -25.74 9.09
N THR A 115 -11.90 -24.99 8.75
CA THR A 115 -11.89 -24.12 7.57
C THR A 115 -10.83 -23.04 7.68
N ILE A 116 -10.71 -22.36 8.82
CA ILE A 116 -9.72 -21.29 9.00
C ILE A 116 -8.31 -21.88 8.97
N GLN A 117 -8.10 -23.04 9.58
CA GLN A 117 -6.80 -23.72 9.61
C GLN A 117 -6.29 -24.07 8.21
N THR A 118 -7.19 -24.49 7.32
CA THR A 118 -6.87 -24.91 5.94
C THR A 118 -6.81 -23.73 4.98
N GLN A 119 -7.84 -22.89 4.97
CA GLN A 119 -8.02 -21.83 3.99
C GLN A 119 -7.31 -20.51 4.31
N LEU A 120 -7.01 -20.28 5.59
CA LEU A 120 -6.41 -19.06 6.13
C LEU A 120 -5.15 -19.37 6.96
N SER A 121 -4.39 -20.40 6.56
CA SER A 121 -3.22 -20.87 7.32
C SER A 121 -2.16 -19.79 7.60
N GLY A 122 -2.04 -18.77 6.72
CA GLY A 122 -1.18 -17.61 6.94
C GLY A 122 -1.63 -16.75 8.12
N GLU A 123 -2.93 -16.49 8.22
CA GLU A 123 -3.55 -15.74 9.33
C GLU A 123 -3.40 -16.51 10.64
N VAL A 124 -3.66 -17.82 10.63
CA VAL A 124 -3.45 -18.66 11.82
C VAL A 124 -2.00 -18.60 12.29
N ARG A 125 -1.03 -18.75 11.38
CA ARG A 125 0.40 -18.64 11.74
C ARG A 125 0.76 -17.26 12.27
N LYS A 126 0.14 -16.19 11.75
CA LYS A 126 0.35 -14.80 12.20
C LYS A 126 -0.12 -14.63 13.65
N PHE A 127 -1.37 -14.95 13.94
CA PHE A 127 -1.98 -14.74 15.26
C PHE A 127 -1.52 -15.75 16.33
N LYS A 128 -1.22 -17.01 15.95
CA LYS A 128 -0.70 -18.03 16.87
C LYS A 128 0.61 -17.61 17.55
N ARG A 129 1.44 -16.80 16.89
CA ARG A 129 2.69 -16.26 17.48
C ARG A 129 2.45 -15.38 18.71
N PHE A 130 1.23 -14.86 18.83
CA PHE A 130 0.80 -14.02 19.93
C PHE A 130 -0.18 -14.74 20.87
N GLY A 131 -0.35 -16.06 20.73
CA GLY A 131 -1.28 -16.84 21.53
C GLY A 131 -2.76 -16.59 21.22
N ILE A 132 -3.07 -15.98 20.07
CA ILE A 132 -4.45 -15.69 19.65
C ILE A 132 -4.95 -16.81 18.74
N ASP A 133 -6.04 -17.44 19.15
CA ASP A 133 -6.76 -18.46 18.38
C ASP A 133 -7.93 -17.83 17.64
N ILE A 134 -7.71 -17.52 16.36
CA ILE A 134 -8.70 -16.84 15.50
C ILE A 134 -9.90 -17.71 15.11
N THR A 135 -9.87 -19.01 15.45
CA THR A 135 -11.01 -19.92 15.31
C THR A 135 -12.03 -19.76 16.44
N LYS A 136 -11.60 -19.17 17.57
CA LYS A 136 -12.41 -19.00 18.77
C LYS A 136 -12.68 -17.54 19.11
N TYR A 137 -11.77 -16.65 18.74
CA TYR A 137 -11.85 -15.23 19.04
C TYR A 137 -11.82 -14.39 17.77
N PRO A 138 -12.60 -13.30 17.69
CA PRO A 138 -12.50 -12.34 16.60
C PRO A 138 -11.14 -11.65 16.60
N ILE A 139 -10.74 -11.13 15.44
CA ILE A 139 -9.54 -10.30 15.32
C ILE A 139 -9.89 -8.82 15.35
N LEU A 140 -9.01 -7.99 15.90
CA LEU A 140 -9.22 -6.55 15.94
C LEU A 140 -8.60 -5.92 14.68
N VAL A 141 -9.41 -5.17 13.93
CA VAL A 141 -9.00 -4.56 12.67
C VAL A 141 -9.33 -3.07 12.60
N TYR A 142 -8.56 -2.35 11.80
CA TYR A 142 -8.82 -0.94 11.49
C TYR A 142 -8.26 -0.57 10.11
N PRO A 143 -8.87 0.41 9.41
CA PRO A 143 -8.46 0.76 8.06
C PRO A 143 -6.99 1.20 7.98
N THR A 144 -6.26 0.69 7.00
CA THR A 144 -4.81 0.85 6.85
C THR A 144 -4.44 1.21 5.41
N LEU A 145 -3.45 2.08 5.21
CA LEU A 145 -2.98 2.43 3.86
C LEU A 145 -2.44 1.17 3.15
N HIS A 146 -2.83 0.95 1.90
CA HIS A 146 -2.56 -0.34 1.26
C HIS A 146 -2.09 -0.29 -0.19
N TYR A 147 -2.59 0.63 -1.01
CA TYR A 147 -2.24 0.65 -2.43
C TYR A 147 -2.25 2.07 -2.99
N GLN A 148 -1.30 2.36 -3.86
CA GLN A 148 -1.22 3.62 -4.59
C GLN A 148 -1.87 3.45 -5.98
N ASN A 149 -3.02 4.07 -6.24
CA ASN A 149 -3.70 3.92 -7.55
C ASN A 149 -3.12 4.87 -8.61
N GLY A 150 -2.68 6.05 -8.19
CA GLY A 150 -2.04 7.04 -9.06
C GLY A 150 -0.53 6.85 -9.19
N GLY A 151 0.03 7.28 -10.31
CA GLY A 151 1.45 7.09 -10.56
C GLY A 151 1.86 7.61 -11.92
N VAL A 152 2.90 7.00 -12.48
CA VAL A 152 3.45 7.36 -13.79
C VAL A 152 2.41 7.12 -14.89
N GLU A 153 2.16 8.15 -15.70
CA GLU A 153 1.30 8.06 -16.89
C GLU A 153 1.94 7.14 -17.94
N ILE A 154 1.18 6.15 -18.40
CA ILE A 154 1.60 5.24 -19.46
C ILE A 154 0.53 5.08 -20.54
N ASN A 155 0.95 4.80 -21.77
CA ASN A 155 0.04 4.41 -22.85
C ASN A 155 -0.24 2.89 -22.88
N GLU A 156 -0.96 2.40 -23.89
CA GLU A 156 -1.30 1.00 -24.12
C GLU A 156 -0.09 0.09 -24.41
N LYS A 157 1.11 0.66 -24.57
CA LYS A 157 2.37 -0.05 -24.74
C LYS A 157 3.27 0.04 -23.52
N THR A 158 2.79 0.64 -22.42
CA THR A 158 3.55 0.97 -21.20
C THR A 158 4.64 2.03 -21.38
N GLU A 159 4.57 2.82 -22.46
CA GLU A 159 5.49 3.92 -22.70
C GLU A 159 5.03 5.15 -21.92
N THR A 160 5.97 5.84 -21.30
CA THR A 160 5.73 7.18 -20.74
C THR A 160 5.84 8.24 -21.84
N ARG A 161 5.61 9.51 -21.51
CA ARG A 161 5.90 10.62 -22.45
C ARG A 161 7.39 10.82 -22.73
N VAL A 162 8.27 10.25 -21.92
CA VAL A 162 9.72 10.31 -22.12
C VAL A 162 10.15 9.16 -23.03
N PRO A 163 10.67 9.43 -24.24
CA PRO A 163 11.04 8.38 -25.19
C PRO A 163 12.05 7.39 -24.62
N GLY A 164 11.71 6.11 -24.65
CA GLY A 164 12.56 5.02 -24.13
C GLY A 164 12.39 4.74 -22.63
N LEU A 165 11.57 5.51 -21.92
CA LEU A 165 11.18 5.21 -20.54
C LEU A 165 9.84 4.46 -20.51
N PHE A 166 9.86 3.28 -19.88
CA PHE A 166 8.71 2.40 -19.70
C PHE A 166 8.45 2.21 -18.20
N ALA A 167 7.19 1.99 -17.83
CA ALA A 167 6.78 1.76 -16.45
C ALA A 167 5.63 0.74 -16.38
N ALA A 168 5.57 -0.07 -15.32
CA ALA A 168 4.51 -1.06 -15.12
C ALA A 168 4.32 -1.41 -13.65
N GLY A 169 3.13 -1.90 -13.29
CA GLY A 169 2.76 -2.23 -11.92
C GLY A 169 2.38 -1.00 -11.11
N GLU A 170 2.47 -1.10 -9.79
CA GLU A 170 1.96 -0.07 -8.85
C GLU A 170 2.68 1.29 -8.95
N VAL A 171 3.82 1.39 -9.64
CA VAL A 171 4.43 2.69 -9.95
C VAL A 171 3.64 3.50 -10.99
N THR A 172 2.73 2.85 -11.72
CA THR A 172 1.92 3.47 -12.79
C THR A 172 0.55 3.90 -12.28
N GLY A 173 0.01 4.96 -12.88
CA GLY A 173 -1.34 5.44 -12.62
C GLY A 173 -2.34 5.05 -13.71
N GLY A 174 -3.64 5.17 -13.39
CA GLY A 174 -4.72 5.31 -14.38
C GLY A 174 -5.42 4.02 -14.75
N VAL A 175 -4.72 2.88 -14.73
CA VAL A 175 -5.31 1.55 -14.97
C VAL A 175 -6.47 1.27 -13.99
N HIS A 176 -6.34 1.73 -12.75
CA HIS A 176 -7.29 1.49 -11.67
C HIS A 176 -8.21 2.69 -11.40
N GLY A 177 -8.02 3.82 -12.10
CA GLY A 177 -8.64 5.09 -11.77
C GLY A 177 -8.42 5.45 -10.29
N LYS A 178 -9.50 5.84 -9.60
CA LYS A 178 -9.42 6.27 -8.19
C LYS A 178 -9.65 5.15 -7.17
N ASN A 179 -10.05 3.95 -7.59
CA ASN A 179 -10.37 2.86 -6.66
C ASN A 179 -10.13 1.48 -7.31
N ARG A 180 -9.00 0.87 -7.01
CA ARG A 180 -8.61 -0.46 -7.53
C ARG A 180 -9.52 -1.58 -7.02
N LEU A 181 -9.93 -2.48 -7.91
CA LEU A 181 -10.61 -3.72 -7.55
C LEU A 181 -9.67 -4.76 -6.91
N MET A 182 -10.20 -5.58 -6.00
CA MET A 182 -9.45 -6.69 -5.38
C MET A 182 -8.84 -7.61 -6.46
N GLY A 183 -7.62 -8.10 -6.21
CA GLY A 183 -6.95 -9.07 -7.09
C GLY A 183 -6.29 -8.46 -8.33
N ASN A 184 -6.69 -7.25 -8.75
CA ASN A 184 -6.16 -6.63 -9.97
C ASN A 184 -4.71 -6.17 -9.86
N SER A 185 -4.15 -5.94 -8.65
CA SER A 185 -2.74 -5.51 -8.54
C SER A 185 -1.77 -6.59 -8.99
N LEU A 186 -2.05 -7.87 -8.70
CA LEU A 186 -1.23 -8.98 -9.19
C LEU A 186 -1.35 -9.12 -10.71
N LEU A 187 -2.57 -8.98 -11.23
CA LEU A 187 -2.81 -9.03 -12.67
C LEU A 187 -2.09 -7.88 -13.39
N ASP A 188 -2.13 -6.68 -12.82
CA ASP A 188 -1.49 -5.47 -13.35
C ASP A 188 0.00 -5.68 -13.58
N TYR A 189 0.80 -5.95 -12.54
CA TYR A 189 2.24 -6.08 -12.75
C TYR A 189 2.60 -7.27 -13.67
N ASN A 190 1.80 -8.34 -13.71
CA ASN A 190 2.05 -9.48 -14.61
C ASN A 190 1.77 -9.09 -16.08
N VAL A 191 0.63 -8.45 -16.34
CA VAL A 191 0.20 -8.07 -17.69
C VAL A 191 1.04 -6.90 -18.21
N PHE A 192 1.08 -5.80 -17.46
CA PHE A 192 1.79 -4.59 -17.85
C PHE A 192 3.30 -4.78 -17.77
N GLY A 193 3.82 -5.57 -16.83
CA GLY A 193 5.24 -5.92 -16.78
C GLY A 193 5.68 -6.73 -18.01
N ARG A 194 4.90 -7.74 -18.43
CA ARG A 194 5.16 -8.47 -19.67
C ARG A 194 5.08 -7.55 -20.89
N ARG A 195 4.09 -6.66 -20.92
CA ARG A 195 3.89 -5.69 -22.01
C ARG A 195 5.09 -4.73 -22.11
N ALA A 196 5.56 -4.19 -20.98
CA ALA A 196 6.76 -3.36 -20.90
C ALA A 196 7.99 -4.07 -21.42
N GLY A 197 8.23 -5.31 -21.02
CA GLY A 197 9.35 -6.10 -21.53
C GLY A 197 9.32 -6.27 -23.06
N ILE A 198 8.14 -6.58 -23.63
CA ILE A 198 7.98 -6.76 -25.08
C ILE A 198 8.22 -5.45 -25.84
N TYR A 199 7.64 -4.34 -25.39
CA TYR A 199 7.77 -3.06 -26.10
C TYR A 199 9.12 -2.40 -25.90
N ALA A 200 9.72 -2.48 -24.71
CA ALA A 200 11.10 -2.05 -24.47
C ALA A 200 12.10 -2.81 -25.36
N ALA A 201 11.94 -4.14 -25.50
CA ALA A 201 12.77 -4.96 -26.38
C ALA A 201 12.60 -4.62 -27.87
N LYS A 202 11.41 -4.18 -28.30
CA LYS A 202 11.19 -3.67 -29.66
C LYS A 202 11.79 -2.28 -29.86
N TYR A 203 11.68 -1.41 -28.85
CA TYR A 203 12.20 -0.05 -28.88
C TYR A 203 13.71 -0.03 -29.02
N VAL A 204 14.43 -0.82 -28.21
CA VAL A 204 15.90 -0.81 -28.19
C VAL A 204 16.53 -1.17 -29.54
N ARG A 205 15.86 -1.99 -30.36
CA ARG A 205 16.33 -2.35 -31.71
C ARG A 205 16.33 -1.18 -32.70
N LYS A 206 15.50 -0.16 -32.44
CA LYS A 206 15.34 1.03 -33.28
C LYS A 206 15.97 2.28 -32.65
N ALA A 207 16.20 2.25 -31.35
CA ALA A 207 16.73 3.37 -30.61
C ALA A 207 18.15 3.72 -31.09
N LYS A 208 18.39 5.01 -31.33
CA LYS A 208 19.74 5.54 -31.52
C LYS A 208 20.23 6.07 -30.18
N ILE A 209 21.31 5.48 -29.66
CA ILE A 209 21.92 5.92 -28.41
C ILE A 209 22.75 7.18 -28.73
N GLY A 210 22.37 8.31 -28.15
CA GLY A 210 23.15 9.55 -28.22
C GLY A 210 24.39 9.50 -27.33
N LYS A 211 25.21 10.55 -27.34
CA LYS A 211 26.29 10.69 -26.36
C LYS A 211 25.66 10.86 -24.97
N LEU A 212 26.16 10.10 -23.99
CA LEU A 212 25.79 10.28 -22.59
C LEU A 212 26.25 11.67 -22.14
N THR A 213 25.35 12.46 -21.55
CA THR A 213 25.66 13.80 -21.03
C THR A 213 24.95 14.03 -19.70
N LEU A 214 25.55 14.90 -18.88
CA LEU A 214 24.93 15.41 -17.65
C LEU A 214 24.15 16.71 -17.88
N SER A 215 23.89 17.07 -19.13
CA SER A 215 23.21 18.32 -19.52
C SER A 215 21.83 18.48 -18.85
N HIS A 216 21.13 17.37 -18.58
CA HIS A 216 19.86 17.37 -17.86
C HIS A 216 20.02 17.82 -16.39
N LEU A 217 21.13 17.45 -15.72
CA LEU A 217 21.43 17.91 -14.36
C LEU A 217 21.82 19.39 -14.35
N GLU A 218 22.63 19.83 -15.33
CA GLU A 218 22.98 21.24 -15.49
C GLU A 218 21.74 22.11 -15.70
N LYS A 219 20.81 21.66 -16.55
CA LYS A 219 19.52 22.32 -16.78
C LYS A 219 18.68 22.36 -15.50
N TYR A 220 18.58 21.24 -14.78
CA TYR A 220 17.83 21.16 -13.54
C TYR A 220 18.38 22.10 -12.46
N ASN A 221 19.70 22.14 -12.27
CA ASN A 221 20.34 23.06 -11.30
C ASN A 221 20.08 24.52 -11.66
N ARG A 222 20.13 24.88 -12.95
CA ARG A 222 19.78 26.23 -13.39
C ARG A 222 18.33 26.59 -13.11
N MET A 223 17.40 25.65 -13.32
CA MET A 223 15.99 25.85 -12.96
C MET A 223 15.80 26.07 -11.45
N LEU A 224 16.57 25.37 -10.60
CA LEU A 224 16.55 25.60 -9.15
C LEU A 224 17.05 26.99 -8.78
N GLU A 225 18.15 27.45 -9.40
CA GLU A 225 18.69 28.80 -9.21
C GLU A 225 17.70 29.87 -9.63
N GLU A 226 17.10 29.73 -10.82
CA GLU A 226 16.07 30.63 -11.35
C GLU A 226 14.82 30.68 -10.46
N ALA A 227 14.42 29.55 -9.87
CA ALA A 227 13.33 29.45 -8.91
C ALA A 227 13.71 29.89 -7.49
N ASN A 228 14.96 30.30 -7.26
CA ASN A 228 15.52 30.65 -5.95
C ASN A 228 15.39 29.52 -4.90
N ILE A 229 15.44 28.27 -5.34
CA ILE A 229 15.35 27.06 -4.51
C ILE A 229 16.76 26.59 -4.16
N LYS A 230 17.10 26.59 -2.86
CA LYS A 230 18.35 26.01 -2.37
C LYS A 230 18.14 24.53 -2.02
N PRO A 231 18.70 23.56 -2.76
CA PRO A 231 18.53 22.16 -2.47
C PRO A 231 19.17 21.82 -1.11
N LYS A 232 18.39 21.27 -0.18
CA LYS A 232 18.87 20.81 1.14
C LYS A 232 19.47 19.40 1.11
N LYS A 233 19.22 18.63 0.05
CA LYS A 233 19.65 17.23 -0.11
C LYS A 233 20.20 17.02 -1.51
N THR A 234 21.30 16.27 -1.61
CA THR A 234 22.10 16.12 -2.83
C THR A 234 21.82 14.84 -3.62
N ALA A 235 20.91 13.97 -3.17
CA ALA A 235 20.63 12.70 -3.84
C ALA A 235 19.20 12.19 -3.53
N PRO A 236 18.64 11.28 -4.36
CA PRO A 236 17.49 10.48 -3.96
C PRO A 236 17.83 9.73 -2.66
N ILE A 237 16.90 9.73 -1.73
CA ILE A 237 17.06 9.03 -0.46
C ILE A 237 16.77 7.55 -0.72
N ILE A 238 17.80 6.78 -1.08
CA ILE A 238 17.67 5.34 -1.39
C ILE A 238 17.19 4.55 -0.16
N LEU A 239 17.56 5.01 1.04
CA LEU A 239 17.06 4.49 2.30
C LEU A 239 16.70 5.67 3.20
N PRO A 240 15.40 5.94 3.44
CA PRO A 240 15.01 6.99 4.37
C PRO A 240 15.49 6.68 5.77
N ASP A 241 15.81 7.72 6.55
CA ASP A 241 16.05 7.54 7.98
C ASP A 241 14.71 7.17 8.63
N TYR A 242 14.54 5.88 8.89
CA TYR A 242 13.36 5.27 9.50
C TYR A 242 13.39 5.36 11.03
N ARG A 243 14.46 5.92 11.61
CA ARG A 243 14.57 6.08 13.06
C ARG A 243 13.77 7.30 13.47
N GLY A 244 12.84 7.11 14.40
CA GLY A 244 12.18 8.24 15.06
C GLY A 244 13.18 9.08 15.87
N GLU A 245 12.82 10.32 16.19
CA GLU A 245 13.69 11.24 16.95
C GLU A 245 14.27 10.61 18.22
N MET A 246 13.49 9.76 18.90
CA MET A 246 13.88 9.06 20.11
C MET A 246 14.90 7.93 19.90
N ALA A 247 14.96 7.35 18.71
CA ALA A 247 16.01 6.38 18.33
C ALA A 247 17.28 7.11 17.86
N ILE A 248 17.10 8.24 17.15
CA ILE A 248 18.20 9.13 16.76
C ILE A 248 18.89 9.72 18.00
N SER A 249 18.12 10.15 19.01
CA SER A 249 18.65 10.73 20.25
C SER A 249 19.44 9.75 21.12
N ARG A 250 19.36 8.44 20.85
CA ARG A 250 20.12 7.38 21.53
C ARG A 250 21.35 6.96 20.73
N ALA A 251 21.57 7.50 19.53
CA ALA A 251 22.78 7.26 18.79
C ALA A 251 23.94 7.95 19.49
N LEU A 252 24.94 7.17 19.91
CA LEU A 252 26.24 7.71 20.28
C LEU A 252 26.90 8.22 19.00
N ASP A 253 27.33 9.47 19.00
CA ASP A 253 28.15 10.03 17.93
C ASP A 253 29.54 9.41 18.07
N ILE A 254 29.88 8.47 17.18
CA ILE A 254 31.13 7.70 17.24
C ILE A 254 32.19 8.25 16.27
N PHE A 255 31.99 9.46 15.74
CA PHE A 255 32.92 10.15 14.85
C PHE A 255 32.98 11.64 15.14
#